data_AF-A0A8J3QWR3-F1
#
_entry.id   AF-A0A8J3QWR3-F1
#
_cell.length_a   1.000
_cell.length_b   1.000
_cell.length_c   1.000
_cell.angle_alpha   90.00
_cell.angle_beta   90.00
_cell.angle_gamma   90.00
#
_symmetry.space_group_name_H-M   'P 1'
#
loop_
_entity.id
_entity.type
_entity.pdbx_description
1 polymer ?
#
loop_
_entity_poly.entity_id
_entity_poly.type
_entity_poly.pdbx_seq_one_letter_code
_entity_poly.pdbx_strand_id
1 'polypeptide(L)'
;MRELPGRVADRHAHWHTPPMVLDHGTGTVGAGAGESTGEETGERAEGSTAFRVRAAGTEDEATLSVRVTDPDGSLIGGLSGWTWGGCGGIGLLWVRDGCRREGWGTRLLRTAEDEARRRGCSRMVVSSMSFQAPGFYRRHGYVETGRTERLPGGHCDVHFFKRLDGPSAAPRLRVAVVVDIPEEHRDAGQRYEDLVLPLMASHGGRLEQRLRTEDSCTEVHLLSFASREGYEAFVADPRRAEYREQLGDVRLTSRVLEVHEVIG
;
A
#
# COMPACT_ATOMS: atom_id res chain seq x y z
N MET A 1 23.73 -8.19 67.33
CA MET A 1 22.55 -8.96 67.79
C MET A 1 21.31 -8.16 67.44
N ARG A 2 20.35 -8.81 66.73
CA ARG A 2 19.05 -8.34 66.21
C ARG A 2 19.11 -7.43 64.97
N GLU A 3 19.09 -7.99 63.76
CA GLU A 3 17.95 -8.57 62.98
C GLU A 3 16.89 -7.55 62.56
N LEU A 4 16.85 -7.29 61.24
CA LEU A 4 15.82 -6.58 60.51
C LEU A 4 14.69 -7.56 60.13
N PRO A 5 13.41 -7.25 60.34
CA PRO A 5 12.33 -8.11 59.87
C PRO A 5 11.86 -7.70 58.47
N GLY A 6 11.63 -8.72 57.65
CA GLY A 6 10.39 -8.81 56.88
C GLY A 6 10.47 -8.48 55.39
N ARG A 7 10.69 -9.53 54.59
CA ARG A 7 10.34 -9.60 53.15
C ARG A 7 8.94 -9.03 52.90
N VAL A 8 8.82 -8.12 51.93
CA VAL A 8 7.53 -7.75 51.35
C VAL A 8 7.02 -8.97 50.59
N ALA A 9 5.93 -9.55 51.11
CA ALA A 9 5.26 -10.69 50.51
C ALA A 9 4.62 -10.29 49.17
N ASP A 10 4.97 -11.06 48.16
CA ASP A 10 4.38 -11.13 46.84
C ASP A 10 2.86 -11.35 46.96
N ARG A 11 2.06 -10.38 46.50
CA ARG A 11 0.61 -10.49 46.39
C ARG A 11 0.22 -10.49 44.92
N HIS A 12 0.58 -11.56 44.22
CA HIS A 12 -0.12 -11.97 43.00
C HIS A 12 -1.54 -12.40 43.39
N ALA A 13 -2.49 -11.47 43.29
CA ALA A 13 -3.91 -11.81 43.29
C ALA A 13 -4.22 -12.56 41.98
N HIS A 14 -4.25 -13.89 42.04
CA HIS A 14 -4.77 -14.73 40.97
C HIS A 14 -6.30 -14.54 40.89
N TRP A 15 -6.74 -13.64 40.01
CA TRP A 15 -8.14 -13.59 39.58
C TRP A 15 -8.39 -14.78 38.64
N HIS A 16 -8.65 -15.96 39.20
CA HIS A 16 -9.22 -17.05 38.41
C HIS A 16 -10.70 -16.75 38.19
N THR A 17 -10.98 -16.01 37.12
CA THR A 17 -12.35 -15.95 36.57
C THR A 17 -12.64 -17.33 35.97
N PRO A 18 -13.61 -18.10 36.48
CA PRO A 18 -13.98 -19.36 35.85
C PRO A 18 -14.46 -19.10 34.42
N PRO A 19 -14.19 -20.01 33.47
CA PRO A 19 -14.60 -19.83 32.10
C PRO A 19 -16.13 -19.73 32.02
N MET A 20 -16.61 -18.71 31.31
CA MET A 20 -18.04 -18.56 31.07
C MET A 20 -18.47 -19.63 30.07
N VAL A 21 -19.43 -20.48 30.44
CA VAL A 21 -19.97 -21.53 29.57
C VAL A 21 -21.44 -21.25 29.32
N LEU A 22 -21.81 -21.10 28.05
CA LEU A 22 -23.19 -21.01 27.59
C LEU A 22 -23.57 -22.32 26.89
N ASP A 23 -24.62 -22.98 27.36
CA ASP A 23 -25.17 -24.22 26.78
C ASP A 23 -26.37 -23.90 25.90
N HIS A 24 -26.34 -24.35 24.64
CA HIS A 24 -27.40 -24.14 23.66
C HIS A 24 -28.03 -25.45 23.17
N GLY A 25 -27.89 -26.56 23.90
CA GLY A 25 -28.59 -27.82 23.62
C GLY A 25 -28.06 -28.63 22.42
N THR A 26 -27.26 -28.03 21.54
CA THR A 26 -26.51 -28.71 20.46
C THR A 26 -25.01 -28.44 20.52
N GLY A 27 -24.56 -27.63 21.49
CA GLY A 27 -23.15 -27.29 21.70
C GLY A 27 -22.98 -26.34 22.90
N THR A 28 -21.76 -26.27 23.42
CA THR A 28 -21.35 -25.36 24.50
C THR A 28 -20.33 -24.34 23.98
N VAL A 29 -20.49 -23.08 24.37
CA VAL A 29 -19.52 -22.00 24.09
C VAL A 29 -18.81 -21.65 25.38
N GLY A 30 -17.49 -21.88 25.43
CA GLY A 30 -16.63 -21.54 26.56
C GLY A 30 -15.69 -20.37 26.23
N ALA A 31 -15.49 -19.44 27.18
CA ALA A 31 -14.45 -18.40 27.10
C ALA A 31 -13.43 -18.58 28.23
N GLY A 32 -12.15 -18.80 27.89
CA GLY A 32 -11.07 -18.94 28.86
C GLY A 32 -9.68 -19.01 28.23
N ALA A 33 -8.63 -18.75 29.02
CA ALA A 33 -7.23 -18.94 28.64
C ALA A 33 -6.81 -20.41 28.75
N GLY A 34 -7.63 -21.33 28.21
CA GLY A 34 -7.32 -22.76 28.20
C GLY A 34 -6.32 -23.07 27.10
N GLU A 35 -5.33 -23.92 27.40
CA GLU A 35 -4.47 -24.52 26.39
C GLU A 35 -5.33 -25.42 25.49
N SER A 36 -5.58 -24.98 24.26
CA SER A 36 -6.12 -25.84 23.21
C SER A 36 -5.08 -26.89 22.86
N THR A 37 -5.49 -28.15 22.71
CA THR A 37 -4.58 -29.21 22.25
C THR A 37 -4.15 -28.93 20.81
N GLY A 38 -2.96 -29.42 20.42
CA GLY A 38 -2.43 -29.24 19.06
C GLY A 38 -3.38 -29.73 17.96
N GLU A 39 -4.15 -30.77 18.26
CA GLU A 39 -5.13 -31.41 17.39
C GLU A 39 -6.40 -30.55 17.21
N GLU A 40 -6.93 -29.97 18.30
CA GLU A 40 -8.05 -29.02 18.26
C GLU A 40 -7.70 -27.72 17.53
N THR A 41 -6.45 -27.25 17.64
CA THR A 41 -5.96 -26.12 16.84
C THR A 41 -5.78 -26.47 15.37
N GLY A 42 -5.40 -27.72 15.06
CA GLY A 42 -5.24 -28.22 13.70
C GLY A 42 -6.57 -28.27 12.95
N GLU A 43 -7.58 -28.91 13.54
CA GLU A 43 -8.92 -29.02 12.94
C GLU A 43 -9.56 -27.64 12.71
N ARG A 44 -9.41 -26.71 13.66
CA ARG A 44 -9.86 -25.32 13.52
C ARG A 44 -9.12 -24.58 12.40
N ALA A 45 -7.81 -24.78 12.28
CA ALA A 45 -7.01 -24.15 11.25
C ALA A 45 -7.37 -24.70 9.86
N GLU A 46 -7.55 -26.01 9.72
CA GLU A 46 -7.98 -26.66 8.47
C GLU A 46 -9.38 -26.22 8.05
N GLY A 47 -10.35 -26.25 8.97
CA GLY A 47 -11.71 -25.78 8.73
C GLY A 47 -11.76 -24.29 8.35
N SER A 48 -10.95 -23.44 9.02
CA SER A 48 -10.82 -22.03 8.66
C SER A 48 -10.17 -21.83 7.29
N THR A 49 -9.18 -22.66 6.92
CA THR A 49 -8.48 -22.56 5.63
C THR A 49 -9.43 -22.94 4.50
N ALA A 50 -10.11 -24.07 4.62
CA ALA A 50 -11.11 -24.54 3.65
C ALA A 50 -12.25 -23.52 3.46
N PHE A 51 -12.73 -22.90 4.54
CA PHE A 51 -13.72 -21.84 4.45
C PHE A 51 -13.19 -20.60 3.72
N ARG A 52 -11.99 -20.12 4.06
CA ARG A 52 -11.38 -18.94 3.42
C ARG A 52 -11.15 -19.14 1.92
N VAL A 53 -10.62 -20.31 1.53
CA VAL A 53 -10.42 -20.68 0.13
C VAL A 53 -11.76 -20.66 -0.61
N ARG A 54 -12.79 -21.30 -0.05
CA ARG A 54 -14.13 -21.33 -0.66
C ARG A 54 -14.77 -19.95 -0.76
N ALA A 55 -14.57 -19.10 0.25
CA ALA A 55 -15.18 -17.77 0.32
C ALA A 55 -14.46 -16.74 -0.57
N ALA A 56 -13.13 -16.80 -0.66
CA ALA A 56 -12.33 -15.86 -1.44
C ALA A 56 -12.03 -16.32 -2.87
N GLY A 57 -12.20 -17.61 -3.17
CA GLY A 57 -11.97 -18.18 -4.50
C GLY A 57 -10.49 -18.27 -4.90
N THR A 58 -9.55 -18.23 -3.94
CA THR A 58 -8.10 -18.31 -4.21
C THR A 58 -7.36 -19.05 -3.09
N GLU A 59 -6.33 -19.79 -3.48
CA GLU A 59 -5.44 -20.60 -2.62
C GLU A 59 -4.01 -20.02 -2.52
N ASP A 60 -3.80 -18.78 -3.00
CA ASP A 60 -2.49 -18.14 -3.14
C ASP A 60 -1.91 -17.54 -1.83
N GLU A 61 -2.41 -17.96 -0.67
CA GLU A 61 -1.93 -17.46 0.62
C GLU A 61 -0.47 -17.89 0.86
N ALA A 62 0.42 -16.93 1.12
CA ALA A 62 1.83 -17.19 1.34
C ALA A 62 2.45 -16.23 2.36
N THR A 63 3.44 -16.71 3.11
CA THR A 63 4.21 -15.85 4.03
C THR A 63 5.10 -14.88 3.26
N LEU A 64 5.15 -13.62 3.70
CA LEU A 64 6.08 -12.59 3.23
C LEU A 64 7.14 -12.35 4.30
N SER A 65 8.42 -12.45 3.93
CA SER A 65 9.53 -12.24 4.87
C SER A 65 10.72 -11.59 4.17
N VAL A 66 11.23 -10.51 4.75
CA VAL A 66 12.41 -9.78 4.29
C VAL A 66 13.32 -9.56 5.49
N ARG A 67 14.62 -9.84 5.35
CA ARG A 67 15.60 -9.64 6.42
C ARG A 67 16.85 -8.95 5.89
N VAL A 68 17.53 -8.22 6.78
CA VAL A 68 18.86 -7.67 6.54
C VAL A 68 19.80 -8.10 7.66
N THR A 69 20.98 -8.57 7.27
CA THR A 69 22.06 -8.99 8.17
C THR A 69 23.31 -8.16 7.91
N ASP A 70 24.14 -7.98 8.94
CA ASP A 70 25.50 -7.44 8.78
C ASP A 70 26.45 -8.49 8.15
N PRO A 71 27.69 -8.12 7.78
CA PRO A 71 28.67 -9.05 7.19
C PRO A 71 28.97 -10.27 8.07
N ASP A 72 28.80 -10.15 9.38
CA ASP A 72 29.01 -11.22 10.35
C ASP A 72 27.77 -12.13 10.50
N GLY A 73 26.70 -11.87 9.73
CA GLY A 73 25.48 -12.66 9.70
C GLY A 73 24.45 -12.30 10.78
N SER A 74 24.72 -11.29 11.60
CA SER A 74 23.80 -10.88 12.67
C SER A 74 22.65 -10.01 12.13
N LEU A 75 21.45 -10.20 12.67
CA LEU A 75 20.22 -9.55 12.15
C LEU A 75 20.16 -8.05 12.46
N ILE A 76 20.27 -7.20 11.44
CA ILE A 76 20.08 -5.74 11.55
C ILE A 76 18.59 -5.40 11.64
N GLY A 77 17.73 -6.12 10.93
CA GLY A 77 16.30 -5.87 10.90
C GLY A 77 15.53 -6.85 10.02
N GLY A 78 14.20 -6.81 10.11
CA GLY A 78 13.33 -7.66 9.30
C GLY A 78 11.90 -7.16 9.24
N LEU A 79 11.19 -7.64 8.23
CA LEU A 79 9.76 -7.46 8.01
C LEU A 79 9.14 -8.83 7.78
N SER A 80 8.07 -9.14 8.49
CA SER A 80 7.23 -10.32 8.26
C SER A 80 5.77 -9.95 8.00
N GLY A 81 5.10 -10.80 7.26
CA GLY A 81 3.75 -10.55 6.77
C GLY A 81 3.21 -11.72 5.96
N TRP A 82 2.21 -11.43 5.14
CA TRP A 82 1.52 -12.40 4.29
C TRP A 82 1.12 -11.76 2.95
N THR A 83 0.83 -12.61 1.96
CA THR A 83 0.18 -12.24 0.71
C THR A 83 -0.97 -13.18 0.44
N TRP A 84 -2.12 -12.66 -0.01
CA TRP A 84 -3.31 -13.45 -0.35
C TRP A 84 -4.27 -12.62 -1.19
N GLY A 85 -4.81 -13.19 -2.29
CA GLY A 85 -5.86 -12.58 -3.08
C GLY A 85 -5.50 -11.18 -3.59
N GLY A 86 -4.27 -11.00 -4.07
CA GLY A 86 -3.75 -9.72 -4.54
C GLY A 86 -3.51 -8.67 -3.43
N CYS A 87 -3.50 -9.07 -2.16
CA CYS A 87 -3.25 -8.20 -1.01
C CYS A 87 -2.01 -8.66 -0.24
N GLY A 88 -1.11 -7.75 0.10
CA GLY A 88 -0.05 -7.99 1.09
C GLY A 88 -0.40 -7.39 2.44
N GLY A 89 -0.09 -8.09 3.53
CA GLY A 89 -0.24 -7.58 4.90
C GLY A 89 1.09 -7.58 5.64
N ILE A 90 1.45 -6.47 6.28
CA ILE A 90 2.61 -6.40 7.17
C ILE A 90 2.16 -6.74 8.59
N GLY A 91 2.77 -7.77 9.19
CA GLY A 91 2.53 -8.14 10.58
C GLY A 91 3.55 -7.54 11.54
N LEU A 92 4.83 -7.49 11.14
CA LEU A 92 5.90 -6.96 11.97
C LEU A 92 6.97 -6.29 11.11
N LEU A 93 7.46 -5.13 11.56
CA LEU A 93 8.67 -4.49 11.06
C LEU A 93 9.54 -4.12 12.26
N TRP A 94 10.80 -4.55 12.22
CA TRP A 94 11.75 -4.29 13.30
C TRP A 94 13.14 -3.96 12.74
N VAL A 95 13.81 -3.03 13.41
CA VAL A 95 15.21 -2.67 13.17
C VAL A 95 15.90 -2.56 14.53
N ARG A 96 17.08 -3.19 14.63
CA ARG A 96 17.98 -3.15 15.78
C ARG A 96 18.24 -1.70 16.19
N ASP A 97 18.18 -1.42 17.49
CA ASP A 97 18.10 -0.05 18.00
C ASP A 97 19.26 0.85 17.53
N GLY A 98 20.49 0.35 17.61
CA GLY A 98 21.69 1.05 17.14
C GLY A 98 21.80 1.27 15.63
N CYS A 99 20.96 0.60 14.82
CA CYS A 99 20.91 0.76 13.37
C CYS A 99 19.69 1.56 12.91
N ARG A 100 18.90 2.11 13.84
CA ARG A 100 17.73 2.93 13.49
C ARG A 100 18.19 4.26 12.88
N ARG A 101 17.31 4.85 12.06
CA ARG A 101 17.54 6.11 11.33
C ARG A 101 18.62 6.06 10.23
N GLU A 102 19.16 4.88 9.93
CA GLU A 102 20.07 4.64 8.79
C GLU A 102 19.32 4.25 7.49
N GLY A 103 17.99 4.32 7.49
CA GLY A 103 17.16 3.98 6.31
C GLY A 103 16.83 2.49 6.14
N TRP A 104 17.25 1.62 7.07
CA TRP A 104 16.94 0.18 7.00
C TRP A 104 15.44 -0.13 6.96
N GLY A 105 14.62 0.58 7.73
CA GLY A 105 13.16 0.41 7.69
C GLY A 105 12.58 0.69 6.31
N THR A 106 13.04 1.76 5.64
CA THR A 106 12.64 2.09 4.27
C THR A 106 13.07 1.01 3.27
N ARG A 107 14.29 0.49 3.38
CA ARG A 107 14.78 -0.59 2.51
C ARG A 107 13.93 -1.86 2.69
N LEU A 108 13.71 -2.29 3.93
CA LEU A 108 12.88 -3.45 4.27
C LEU A 108 11.45 -3.31 3.71
N LEU A 109 10.82 -2.16 3.92
CA LEU A 109 9.46 -1.89 3.45
C LEU A 109 9.39 -1.93 1.91
N ARG A 110 10.31 -1.26 1.22
CA ARG A 110 10.33 -1.25 -0.26
C ARG A 110 10.55 -2.66 -0.83
N THR A 111 11.49 -3.42 -0.28
CA THR A 111 11.72 -4.81 -0.70
C THR A 111 10.48 -5.67 -0.48
N ALA A 112 9.76 -5.48 0.63
CA ALA A 112 8.51 -6.20 0.88
C ALA A 112 7.39 -5.80 -0.11
N GLU A 113 7.27 -4.52 -0.44
CA GLU A 113 6.34 -4.05 -1.46
C GLU A 113 6.66 -4.60 -2.85
N ASP A 114 7.93 -4.65 -3.24
CA ASP A 114 8.36 -5.19 -4.53
C ASP A 114 8.09 -6.69 -4.63
N GLU A 115 8.34 -7.43 -3.55
CA GLU A 115 7.99 -8.84 -3.46
C GLU A 115 6.47 -9.06 -3.52
N ALA A 116 5.69 -8.22 -2.85
CA ALA A 116 4.22 -8.26 -2.95
C ALA A 116 3.76 -8.00 -4.40
N ARG A 117 4.31 -6.99 -5.09
CA ARG A 117 4.03 -6.74 -6.52
C ARG A 117 4.36 -7.95 -7.39
N ARG A 118 5.53 -8.58 -7.16
CA ARG A 118 5.97 -9.78 -7.89
C ARG A 118 4.98 -10.95 -7.71
N ARG A 119 4.33 -11.03 -6.56
CA ARG A 119 3.27 -12.01 -6.25
C ARG A 119 1.88 -11.61 -6.75
N GLY A 120 1.77 -10.54 -7.55
CA GLY A 120 0.49 -10.06 -8.08
C GLY A 120 -0.33 -9.24 -7.08
N CYS A 121 0.26 -8.80 -5.95
CA CYS A 121 -0.45 -7.91 -5.04
C CYS A 121 -0.56 -6.50 -5.61
N SER A 122 -1.78 -5.98 -5.63
CA SER A 122 -2.10 -4.59 -6.02
C SER A 122 -2.24 -3.66 -4.83
N ARG A 123 -2.14 -4.18 -3.60
CA ARG A 123 -2.31 -3.41 -2.36
C ARG A 123 -1.53 -3.99 -1.19
N MET A 124 -1.21 -3.14 -0.23
CA MET A 124 -0.61 -3.48 1.07
C MET A 124 -1.43 -2.89 2.21
N VAL A 125 -1.54 -3.64 3.30
CA VAL A 125 -2.17 -3.20 4.56
C VAL A 125 -1.26 -3.41 5.75
N VAL A 126 -1.41 -2.58 6.77
CA VAL A 126 -0.69 -2.72 8.04
C VAL A 126 -1.47 -2.05 9.16
N SER A 127 -1.47 -2.66 10.35
CA SER A 127 -1.88 -1.99 11.58
C SER A 127 -0.62 -1.59 12.37
N SER A 128 -0.65 -0.41 12.97
CA SER A 128 0.51 0.20 13.63
C SER A 128 0.03 0.92 14.87
N MET A 129 0.50 0.46 16.03
CA MET A 129 0.27 1.17 17.29
C MET A 129 0.82 2.60 17.18
N SER A 130 0.17 3.56 17.83
CA SER A 130 0.56 4.98 17.80
C SER A 130 2.00 5.25 18.25
N PHE A 131 2.57 4.39 19.10
CA PHE A 131 4.00 4.42 19.50
C PHE A 131 4.93 3.64 18.54
N GLN A 132 4.38 2.82 17.64
CA GLN A 132 5.10 2.04 16.62
C GLN A 132 5.13 2.75 15.26
N ALA A 133 5.56 4.01 15.28
CA ALA A 133 5.89 4.80 14.09
C ALA A 133 4.81 4.89 12.98
N PRO A 134 3.56 5.30 13.26
CA PRO A 134 2.55 5.52 12.21
C PRO A 134 2.99 6.56 11.16
N GLY A 135 3.80 7.55 11.58
CA GLY A 135 4.41 8.52 10.65
C GLY A 135 5.40 7.90 9.65
N PHE A 136 5.97 6.72 9.94
CA PHE A 136 6.80 5.99 8.99
C PHE A 136 5.97 5.53 7.79
N TYR A 137 4.82 4.87 8.03
CA TYR A 137 3.97 4.39 6.95
C TYR A 137 3.38 5.54 6.11
N ARG A 138 2.92 6.63 6.76
CA ARG A 138 2.44 7.83 6.04
C ARG A 138 3.46 8.39 5.05
N ARG A 139 4.74 8.51 5.46
CA ARG A 139 5.82 8.97 4.57
C ARG A 139 6.11 8.04 3.40
N HIS A 140 5.65 6.79 3.46
CA HIS A 140 5.81 5.81 2.38
C HIS A 140 4.54 5.64 1.54
N GLY A 141 3.60 6.59 1.64
CA GLY A 141 2.40 6.61 0.81
C GLY A 141 1.28 5.68 1.29
N TYR A 142 1.34 5.24 2.55
CA TYR A 142 0.19 4.58 3.17
C TYR A 142 -0.80 5.63 3.67
N VAL A 143 -2.06 5.41 3.32
CA VAL A 143 -3.22 6.19 3.73
C VAL A 143 -3.85 5.53 4.93
N GLU A 144 -4.25 6.33 5.92
CA GLU A 144 -4.95 5.84 7.09
C GLU A 144 -6.40 5.48 6.75
N THR A 145 -6.85 4.29 7.13
CA THR A 145 -8.22 3.80 6.85
C THR A 145 -9.07 3.67 8.11
N GLY A 146 -8.46 3.72 9.29
CA GLY A 146 -9.20 3.66 10.54
C GLY A 146 -8.30 3.67 11.77
N ARG A 147 -8.94 3.77 12.94
CA ARG A 147 -8.28 3.69 14.24
C ARG A 147 -9.09 2.89 15.24
N THR A 148 -8.38 2.14 16.07
CA THR A 148 -8.92 1.57 17.30
C THR A 148 -8.41 2.41 18.47
N GLU A 149 -9.29 3.20 19.06
CA GLU A 149 -8.95 4.11 20.15
C GLU A 149 -8.90 3.43 21.52
N ARG A 150 -8.33 4.15 22.51
CA ARG A 150 -8.33 3.78 23.94
C ARG A 150 -7.68 2.43 24.24
N LEU A 151 -6.61 2.11 23.52
CA LEU A 151 -5.73 0.99 23.84
C LEU A 151 -4.85 1.33 25.07
N PRO A 152 -4.26 0.31 25.72
CA PRO A 152 -3.46 0.50 26.93
C PRO A 152 -2.44 1.64 26.79
N GLY A 153 -2.31 2.44 27.85
CA GLY A 153 -1.45 3.64 27.85
C GLY A 153 -2.03 4.84 27.11
N GLY A 154 -3.32 4.84 26.76
CA GLY A 154 -3.94 5.92 25.99
C GLY A 154 -3.55 5.93 24.51
N HIS A 155 -2.98 4.82 24.04
CA HIS A 155 -2.58 4.65 22.66
C HIS A 155 -3.77 4.29 21.76
N CYS A 156 -3.56 4.39 20.45
CA CYS A 156 -4.47 3.82 19.45
C CYS A 156 -3.70 2.87 18.52
N ASP A 157 -4.42 1.95 17.89
CA ASP A 157 -3.95 1.19 16.74
C ASP A 157 -4.44 1.89 15.47
N VAL A 158 -3.52 2.17 14.55
CA VAL A 158 -3.79 2.92 13.33
C VAL A 158 -3.69 1.96 12.15
N HIS A 159 -4.77 1.85 11.39
CA HIS A 159 -4.87 0.97 10.23
C HIS A 159 -4.53 1.74 8.97
N PHE A 160 -3.71 1.12 8.12
CA PHE A 160 -3.16 1.73 6.93
C PHE A 160 -3.36 0.86 5.70
N PHE A 161 -3.51 1.53 4.57
CA PHE A 161 -3.66 0.95 3.24
C PHE A 161 -2.77 1.68 2.24
N LYS A 162 -2.17 0.93 1.32
CA LYS A 162 -1.45 1.49 0.17
C LYS A 162 -1.77 0.71 -1.08
N ARG A 163 -2.09 1.43 -2.16
CA ARG A 163 -2.13 0.86 -3.51
C ARG A 163 -0.72 0.62 -4.02
N LEU A 164 -0.46 -0.57 -4.54
CA LEU A 164 0.76 -0.96 -5.22
C LEU A 164 0.65 -0.90 -6.74
N ASP A 165 -0.58 -0.89 -7.26
CA ASP A 165 -0.95 -0.79 -8.68
C ASP A 165 -0.97 0.65 -9.22
N GLY A 166 -0.59 1.63 -8.39
CA GLY A 166 -0.28 3.00 -8.80
C GLY A 166 1.21 3.18 -9.17
N PRO A 167 1.57 4.23 -9.94
CA PRO A 167 2.95 4.44 -10.34
C PRO A 167 3.88 4.52 -9.11
N SER A 168 5.03 3.85 -9.21
CA SER A 168 6.10 3.76 -8.20
C SER A 168 6.30 5.06 -7.40
N ALA A 169 6.56 4.92 -6.08
CA ALA A 169 6.74 5.98 -5.08
C ALA A 169 7.91 6.96 -5.33
N ALA A 170 8.50 6.98 -6.53
CA ALA A 170 9.33 8.10 -6.96
C ALA A 170 8.41 9.31 -7.24
N PRO A 171 8.78 10.54 -6.81
CA PRO A 171 8.02 11.73 -7.17
C PRO A 171 7.98 11.84 -8.69
N ARG A 172 6.78 11.73 -9.27
CA ARG A 172 6.54 11.96 -10.70
C ARG A 172 5.89 13.33 -10.87
N LEU A 173 6.35 14.09 -11.86
CA LEU A 173 5.62 15.28 -12.30
C LEU A 173 4.29 14.81 -12.89
N ARG A 174 3.17 15.36 -12.42
CA ARG A 174 1.86 15.10 -13.00
C ARG A 174 1.31 16.36 -13.64
N VAL A 175 0.76 16.19 -14.84
CA VAL A 175 0.13 17.28 -15.59
C VAL A 175 -1.23 16.83 -16.06
N ALA A 176 -2.24 17.68 -15.84
CA ALA A 176 -3.53 17.57 -16.49
C ALA A 176 -3.49 18.43 -17.77
N VAL A 177 -3.73 17.81 -18.91
CA VAL A 177 -3.84 18.49 -20.20
C VAL A 177 -5.31 18.51 -20.57
N VAL A 178 -5.88 19.71 -20.65
CA VAL A 178 -7.24 19.93 -21.14
C VAL A 178 -7.12 20.33 -22.60
N VAL A 179 -7.70 19.56 -23.51
CA VAL A 179 -7.63 19.80 -24.95
C VAL A 179 -9.04 20.04 -25.47
N ASP A 180 -9.29 21.20 -26.07
CA ASP A 180 -10.54 21.45 -26.77
C ASP A 180 -10.39 21.03 -28.23
N ILE A 181 -11.29 20.14 -28.65
CA ILE A 181 -11.33 19.53 -29.97
C ILE A 181 -12.74 19.77 -30.53
N PRO A 182 -12.91 20.75 -31.44
CA PRO A 182 -14.18 20.97 -32.12
C PRO A 182 -14.67 19.69 -32.79
N GLU A 183 -15.99 19.50 -32.83
CA GLU A 183 -16.64 18.32 -33.39
C GLU A 183 -16.14 17.98 -34.81
N GLU A 184 -15.99 19.00 -35.65
CA GLU A 184 -15.49 18.90 -37.02
C GLU A 184 -14.03 18.42 -37.14
N HIS A 185 -13.30 18.39 -36.03
CA HIS A 185 -11.88 18.12 -35.96
C HIS A 185 -11.53 16.88 -35.12
N ARG A 186 -12.52 16.17 -34.59
CA ARG A 186 -12.31 15.01 -33.70
C ARG A 186 -11.44 13.92 -34.30
N ASP A 187 -11.68 13.52 -35.55
CA ASP A 187 -10.89 12.46 -36.20
C ASP A 187 -9.44 12.88 -36.43
N ALA A 188 -9.19 14.18 -36.64
CA ALA A 188 -7.84 14.71 -36.75
C ALA A 188 -7.16 14.77 -35.37
N GLY A 189 -7.89 15.21 -34.34
CA GLY A 189 -7.42 15.19 -32.95
C GLY A 189 -7.05 13.79 -32.48
N GLN A 190 -7.91 12.80 -32.73
CA GLN A 190 -7.66 11.40 -32.37
C GLN A 190 -6.40 10.86 -33.06
N ARG A 191 -6.24 11.10 -34.37
CA ARG A 191 -5.04 10.69 -35.11
C ARG A 191 -3.77 11.32 -34.55
N TYR A 192 -3.81 12.60 -34.17
CA TYR A 192 -2.68 13.27 -33.54
C TYR A 192 -2.33 12.65 -32.19
N GLU A 193 -3.33 12.34 -31.37
CA GLU A 193 -3.12 11.69 -30.07
C GLU A 193 -2.58 10.28 -30.20
N ASP A 194 -3.08 9.49 -31.14
CA ASP A 194 -2.60 8.13 -31.41
C ASP A 194 -1.12 8.11 -31.83
N LEU A 195 -0.64 9.21 -32.41
CA LEU A 195 0.77 9.39 -32.76
C LEU A 195 1.61 9.95 -31.59
N VAL A 196 1.07 10.90 -30.83
CA VAL A 196 1.83 11.65 -29.81
C VAL A 196 1.88 10.95 -28.47
N LEU A 197 0.77 10.39 -27.98
CA LEU A 197 0.71 9.78 -26.65
C LEU A 197 1.68 8.59 -26.49
N PRO A 198 1.89 7.73 -27.51
CA PRO A 198 2.91 6.67 -27.41
C PRO A 198 4.34 7.18 -27.25
N LEU A 199 4.67 8.37 -27.77
CA LEU A 199 6.01 8.95 -27.65
C LEU A 199 6.41 9.20 -26.18
N MET A 200 5.43 9.41 -25.31
CA MET A 200 5.67 9.70 -23.89
C MET A 200 6.53 8.64 -23.21
N ALA A 201 6.36 7.36 -23.58
CA ALA A 201 7.10 6.26 -22.97
C ALA A 201 8.63 6.41 -23.15
N SER A 202 9.08 6.93 -24.30
CA SER A 202 10.49 7.20 -24.58
C SER A 202 11.08 8.31 -23.69
N HIS A 203 10.23 9.13 -23.08
CA HIS A 203 10.60 10.26 -22.23
C HIS A 203 10.27 10.00 -20.75
N GLY A 204 10.07 8.74 -20.36
CA GLY A 204 9.70 8.35 -18.99
C GLY A 204 8.30 8.80 -18.58
N GLY A 205 7.46 9.15 -19.55
CA GLY A 205 6.08 9.56 -19.40
C GLY A 205 5.08 8.39 -19.48
N ARG A 206 3.90 8.58 -18.89
CA ARG A 206 2.75 7.67 -18.94
C ARG A 206 1.45 8.46 -19.01
N LEU A 207 0.51 7.99 -19.81
CA LEU A 207 -0.91 8.36 -19.71
C LEU A 207 -1.54 7.63 -18.52
N GLU A 208 -1.95 8.38 -17.51
CA GLU A 208 -2.59 7.86 -16.29
C GLU A 208 -4.09 7.67 -16.52
N GLN A 209 -4.72 8.68 -17.11
CA GLN A 209 -6.16 8.71 -17.32
C GLN A 209 -6.48 9.54 -18.56
N ARG A 210 -7.52 9.13 -19.29
CA ARG A 210 -8.06 9.85 -20.43
C ARG A 210 -9.57 9.94 -20.26
N LEU A 211 -10.09 11.14 -20.27
CA LEU A 211 -11.50 11.46 -20.05
C LEU A 211 -11.96 12.40 -21.16
N ARG A 212 -13.26 12.40 -21.42
CA ARG A 212 -13.89 13.32 -22.36
C ARG A 212 -15.15 13.90 -21.72
N THR A 213 -15.44 15.16 -21.97
CA THR A 213 -16.69 15.79 -21.56
C THR A 213 -17.89 15.17 -22.27
N GLU A 214 -19.07 15.32 -21.69
CA GLU A 214 -20.30 14.73 -22.23
C GLU A 214 -20.63 15.26 -23.63
N ASP A 215 -20.34 16.54 -23.90
CA ASP A 215 -20.47 17.17 -25.22
C ASP A 215 -19.42 16.71 -26.24
N SER A 216 -18.47 15.88 -25.82
CA SER A 216 -17.36 15.36 -26.63
C SER A 216 -16.40 16.42 -27.22
N CYS A 217 -16.51 17.68 -26.79
CA CYS A 217 -15.70 18.79 -27.30
C CYS A 217 -14.40 19.00 -26.52
N THR A 218 -14.28 18.45 -25.31
CA THR A 218 -13.09 18.60 -24.47
C THR A 218 -12.56 17.24 -24.02
N GLU A 219 -11.26 17.01 -24.20
CA GLU A 219 -10.54 15.90 -23.60
C GLU A 219 -9.73 16.36 -22.40
N VAL A 220 -9.65 15.51 -21.38
CA VAL A 220 -8.78 15.69 -20.23
C VAL A 220 -7.86 14.48 -20.13
N HIS A 221 -6.55 14.73 -20.29
CA HIS A 221 -5.53 13.72 -20.10
C HIS A 221 -4.79 13.99 -18.80
N LEU A 222 -4.76 13.00 -17.92
CA LEU A 222 -3.86 13.00 -16.77
C LEU A 222 -2.60 12.25 -17.17
N LEU A 223 -1.47 12.96 -17.19
CA LEU A 223 -0.16 12.42 -17.58
C LEU A 223 0.78 12.43 -16.37
N SER A 224 1.71 11.47 -16.31
CA SER A 224 2.81 11.47 -15.34
C SER A 224 4.16 11.29 -16.03
N PHE A 225 5.20 11.96 -15.53
CA PHE A 225 6.58 11.87 -16.01
C PHE A 225 7.54 11.59 -14.86
N ALA A 226 8.58 10.79 -15.12
CA ALA A 226 9.62 10.50 -14.13
C ALA A 226 10.36 11.75 -13.63
N SER A 227 10.45 12.80 -14.44
CA SER A 227 11.06 14.09 -14.10
C SER A 227 10.44 15.23 -14.92
N ARG A 228 10.70 16.48 -14.50
CA ARG A 228 10.38 17.67 -15.31
C ARG A 228 11.13 17.69 -16.64
N GLU A 229 12.41 17.33 -16.60
CA GLU A 229 13.24 17.24 -17.81
C GLU A 229 12.65 16.26 -18.84
N GLY A 230 12.12 15.11 -18.39
CA GLY A 230 11.44 14.17 -19.28
C GLY A 230 10.16 14.76 -19.90
N TYR A 231 9.39 15.53 -19.14
CA TYR A 231 8.23 16.25 -19.69
C TYR A 231 8.66 17.30 -20.72
N GLU A 232 9.67 18.11 -20.43
CA GLU A 232 10.18 19.14 -21.33
C GLU A 232 10.76 18.53 -22.61
N ALA A 233 11.49 17.41 -22.51
CA ALA A 233 11.99 16.64 -23.65
C ALA A 233 10.85 16.06 -24.49
N PHE A 234 9.79 15.56 -23.86
CA PHE A 234 8.58 15.15 -24.57
C PHE A 234 7.87 16.32 -25.26
N VAL A 235 7.84 17.51 -24.65
CA VAL A 235 7.28 18.72 -25.28
C VAL A 235 8.09 19.16 -26.48
N ALA A 236 9.41 19.06 -26.40
CA ALA A 236 10.34 19.43 -27.47
C ALA A 236 10.59 18.32 -28.50
N ASP A 237 9.94 17.16 -28.40
CA ASP A 237 10.19 16.03 -29.32
C ASP A 237 9.88 16.46 -30.77
N PRO A 238 10.85 16.38 -31.70
CA PRO A 238 10.69 16.89 -33.06
C PRO A 238 9.55 16.18 -33.82
N ARG A 239 9.25 14.92 -33.50
CA ARG A 239 8.14 14.18 -34.11
C ARG A 239 6.79 14.81 -33.76
N ARG A 240 6.67 15.43 -32.59
CA ARG A 240 5.43 16.15 -32.21
C ARG A 240 5.21 17.40 -33.03
N ALA A 241 6.29 18.10 -33.40
CA ALA A 241 6.21 19.25 -34.31
C ALA A 241 5.76 18.79 -35.70
N GLU A 242 6.36 17.72 -36.22
CA GLU A 242 5.97 17.12 -37.50
C GLU A 242 4.50 16.69 -37.52
N TYR A 243 4.05 15.95 -36.51
CA TYR A 243 2.63 15.55 -36.40
C TYR A 243 1.70 16.75 -36.21
N ARG A 244 2.18 17.84 -35.61
CA ARG A 244 1.40 19.07 -35.46
C ARG A 244 1.27 19.81 -36.79
N GLU A 245 2.29 19.80 -37.63
CA GLU A 245 2.22 20.37 -38.99
C GLU A 245 1.24 19.60 -39.88
N GLN A 246 1.20 18.26 -39.76
CA GLN A 246 0.26 17.40 -40.51
C GLN A 246 -1.21 17.70 -40.20
N LEU A 247 -1.51 18.38 -39.08
CA LEU A 247 -2.86 18.80 -38.74
C LEU A 247 -3.35 20.03 -39.52
N GLY A 248 -2.47 20.79 -40.18
CA GLY A 248 -2.86 21.97 -40.95
C GLY A 248 -3.70 22.97 -40.13
N ASP A 249 -4.86 23.37 -40.67
CA ASP A 249 -5.76 24.37 -40.05
C ASP A 249 -6.64 23.82 -38.92
N VAL A 250 -6.43 22.56 -38.49
CA VAL A 250 -7.20 21.94 -37.42
C VAL A 250 -6.99 22.70 -36.11
N ARG A 251 -8.09 23.23 -35.56
CA ARG A 251 -8.07 23.95 -34.28
C ARG A 251 -8.10 22.97 -33.12
N LEU A 252 -6.93 22.73 -32.52
CA LEU A 252 -6.82 22.13 -31.19
C LEU A 252 -6.21 23.16 -30.25
N THR A 253 -6.93 23.55 -29.20
CA THR A 253 -6.40 24.37 -28.11
C THR A 253 -6.11 23.47 -26.92
N SER A 254 -5.04 23.77 -26.18
CA SER A 254 -4.74 23.01 -24.97
C SER A 254 -4.31 23.92 -23.83
N ARG A 255 -4.67 23.49 -22.62
CA ARG A 255 -4.22 24.09 -21.36
C ARG A 255 -3.57 23.00 -20.51
N VAL A 256 -2.33 23.25 -20.11
CA VAL A 256 -1.57 22.35 -19.23
C VAL A 256 -1.60 22.87 -17.82
N LEU A 257 -1.95 22.01 -16.87
CA LEU A 257 -1.99 22.30 -15.45
C LEU A 257 -1.10 21.30 -14.72
N GLU A 258 -0.13 21.77 -13.95
CA GLU A 258 0.56 20.90 -13.00
C GLU A 258 -0.38 20.55 -11.86
N VAL A 259 -0.49 19.27 -11.54
CA VAL A 259 -1.45 18.77 -10.56
C VAL A 259 -0.76 17.86 -9.56
N HIS A 260 -1.32 17.79 -8.36
CA HIS A 260 -0.94 16.81 -7.36
C HIS A 260 -2.20 16.04 -6.95
N GLU A 261 -2.01 14.79 -6.57
CA GLU A 261 -3.08 13.96 -6.06
C GLU A 261 -3.46 14.44 -4.66
N VAL A 262 -4.73 14.76 -4.46
CA VAL A 262 -5.28 15.04 -3.13
C VAL A 262 -5.81 13.72 -2.59
N ILE A 263 -5.08 13.16 -1.64
CA ILE A 263 -5.52 11.96 -0.93
C ILE A 263 -6.57 12.42 0.10
N GLY A 264 -7.82 12.08 -0.15
CA GLY A 264 -8.95 12.28 0.78
C GLY A 264 -9.00 11.22 1.87
#